data_AF-A0A926BMD7-F1
#
_entry.id   AF-A0A926BMD7-F1
#
_cell.length_a   1.000
_cell.length_b   1.000
_cell.length_c   1.000
_cell.angle_alpha   90.00
_cell.angle_beta   90.00
_cell.angle_gamma   90.00
#
_symmetry.space_group_name_H-M   'P 1'
#
loop_
_entity.id
_entity.type
_entity.pdbx_description
1 polymer ?
#
loop_
_entity_poly.entity_id
_entity_poly.type
_entity_poly.pdbx_seq_one_letter_code
_entity_poly.pdbx_strand_id
1 'polypeptide(L)'
;MVPPRLRGLYDSKTLGEDGTVLATFGYPNPTFLWIPAQANGATGTAYPIAGLPDQFVSADMNRRRDFVGSTRYGGDDNSRAYRVSNEGQVVEDLNTLIPANSGWVLQDAYGINDAGYITGTGYFTDAAGVEEHGLFLLVPTAY
;
A
#
# COMPACT_ATOMS: atom_id res chain seq x y z
N MET A 1 28.89 10.18 0.72
CA MET A 1 28.03 11.03 1.58
C MET A 1 26.61 10.54 1.44
N VAL A 2 25.97 10.09 2.54
CA VAL A 2 24.57 9.65 2.56
C VAL A 2 23.66 10.88 2.40
N PRO A 3 22.60 10.84 1.57
CA PRO A 3 21.75 12.01 1.32
C PRO A 3 21.13 12.55 2.62
N PRO A 4 21.02 13.88 2.79
CA PRO A 4 20.34 14.49 3.93
C PRO A 4 18.87 14.06 4.07
N ARG A 5 18.24 13.53 3.01
CA ARG A 5 16.85 13.04 3.00
C ARG A 5 16.68 11.52 3.18
N LEU A 6 17.76 10.74 3.11
CA LEU A 6 17.73 9.30 3.50
C LEU A 6 18.21 9.09 4.94
N ARG A 7 18.82 10.11 5.56
CA ARG A 7 19.12 10.11 7.00
C ARG A 7 17.84 10.41 7.78
N GLY A 8 17.37 9.44 8.55
CA GLY A 8 16.14 9.57 9.35
C GLY A 8 14.91 8.94 8.72
N LEU A 9 15.06 8.09 7.69
CA LEU A 9 14.03 7.10 7.37
C LEU A 9 13.89 6.17 8.57
N TYR A 10 12.83 6.36 9.35
CA TYR A 10 12.52 5.47 10.47
C TYR A 10 11.99 4.12 9.98
N ASP A 11 11.51 4.05 8.72
CA ASP A 11 10.99 2.84 8.10
C ASP A 11 11.04 2.97 6.56
N SER A 12 11.96 2.26 5.89
CA SER A 12 11.81 1.93 4.46
C SER A 12 11.04 0.61 4.39
N LYS A 13 9.81 0.61 3.88
CA LYS A 13 8.95 -0.56 3.97
C LYS A 13 8.93 -1.40 2.70
N THR A 14 9.20 -0.80 1.54
CA THR A 14 9.16 -1.51 0.27
C THR A 14 10.19 -0.96 -0.72
N LEU A 15 10.86 -1.87 -1.44
CA LEU A 15 11.86 -1.58 -2.46
C LEU A 15 11.38 -2.16 -3.80
N GLY A 16 11.27 -1.34 -4.83
CA GLY A 16 11.02 -1.79 -6.20
C GLY A 16 12.31 -2.34 -6.85
N GLU A 17 12.16 -3.26 -7.81
CA GLU A 17 13.29 -3.83 -8.57
C GLU A 17 14.11 -2.77 -9.35
N ASP A 18 13.52 -1.61 -9.63
CA ASP A 18 14.17 -0.47 -10.27
C ASP A 18 14.91 0.46 -9.29
N GLY A 19 14.98 0.08 -8.01
CA GLY A 19 15.62 0.85 -6.95
C GLY A 19 14.76 1.98 -6.39
N THR A 20 13.47 2.05 -6.75
CA THR A 20 12.52 2.94 -6.09
C THR A 20 12.25 2.51 -4.66
N VAL A 21 12.05 3.48 -3.79
CA VAL A 21 11.80 3.22 -2.37
C VAL A 21 10.50 3.90 -1.97
N LEU A 22 9.60 3.12 -1.39
CA LEU A 22 8.48 3.66 -0.66
C LEU A 22 8.88 3.82 0.80
N ALA A 23 8.80 5.06 1.28
CA ALA A 23 9.28 5.44 2.58
C ALA A 23 8.19 6.16 3.36
N THR A 24 8.07 5.79 4.64
CA THR A 24 7.23 6.51 5.59
C THR A 24 8.15 7.22 6.58
N PHE A 25 8.10 8.55 6.59
CA PHE A 25 8.59 9.30 7.73
C PHE A 25 7.51 9.16 8.82
N GLY A 26 7.86 8.71 10.03
CA GLY A 26 6.88 8.49 11.11
C GLY A 26 5.95 9.69 11.35
N TYR A 27 4.79 9.43 11.96
CA TYR A 27 3.76 10.44 12.23
C TYR A 27 4.37 11.72 12.85
N PRO A 28 4.04 12.93 12.34
CA PRO A 28 2.98 13.27 11.40
C PRO A 28 3.41 13.36 9.92
N ASN A 29 4.56 12.80 9.54
CA ASN A 29 5.10 13.04 8.21
C ASN A 29 4.43 12.15 7.12
N PRO A 30 4.26 12.66 5.89
CA PRO A 30 3.59 11.93 4.82
C PRO A 30 4.48 10.82 4.23
N THR A 31 3.84 9.72 3.83
CA THR A 31 4.43 8.69 2.97
C THR A 31 4.75 9.28 1.60
N PHE A 32 5.87 8.86 1.00
CA PHE A 32 6.30 9.34 -0.32
C PHE A 32 7.02 8.23 -1.09
N LEU A 33 6.87 8.26 -2.42
CA LEU A 33 7.63 7.42 -3.34
C LEU A 33 8.91 8.16 -3.75
N TRP A 34 10.07 7.56 -3.51
CA TRP A 34 11.36 8.09 -3.93
C TRP A 34 11.88 7.35 -5.16
N ILE A 35 12.27 8.13 -6.17
CA ILE A 35 12.85 7.64 -7.42
C ILE A 35 14.27 8.18 -7.57
N PRO A 36 15.32 7.33 -7.55
CA PRO A 36 16.69 7.78 -7.76
C PRO A 36 16.87 8.35 -9.17
N ALA A 37 17.62 9.45 -9.30
CA ALA A 37 18.00 10.00 -10.60
C ALA A 37 19.09 9.15 -11.29
N GLN A 38 19.89 8.44 -10.50
CA GLN A 38 20.97 7.55 -10.95
C GLN A 38 21.12 6.40 -9.95
N ALA A 39 21.52 5.22 -10.43
CA ALA A 39 21.80 4.08 -9.58
C ALA A 39 22.85 4.44 -8.51
N ASN A 40 22.54 4.14 -7.24
CA ASN A 40 23.37 4.51 -6.09
C ASN A 40 23.66 6.02 -5.94
N GLY A 41 22.89 6.87 -6.64
CA GLY A 41 23.02 8.32 -6.63
C GLY A 41 22.38 8.94 -5.39
N ALA A 42 22.84 10.14 -5.04
CA ALA A 42 22.34 10.89 -3.88
C ALA A 42 21.13 11.79 -4.19
N THR A 43 20.72 11.87 -5.47
CA THR A 43 19.65 12.73 -5.97
C THR A 43 18.51 11.89 -6.53
N GLY A 44 17.30 12.44 -6.50
CA GLY A 44 16.09 11.76 -6.96
C GLY A 44 14.86 12.63 -6.80
N THR A 45 13.74 12.15 -7.32
CA THR A 45 12.44 12.79 -7.21
C THR A 45 11.66 12.13 -6.08
N ALA A 46 10.95 12.93 -5.27
CA ALA A 46 10.06 12.43 -4.23
C ALA A 46 8.62 12.82 -4.60
N TYR A 47 7.75 11.82 -4.71
CA TYR A 47 6.32 12.00 -4.98
C TYR A 47 5.56 11.84 -3.66
N PRO A 48 4.92 12.90 -3.15
CA PRO A 48 4.08 12.78 -1.97
C PRO A 48 2.88 11.89 -2.28
N ILE A 49 2.55 10.94 -1.40
CA ILE A 49 1.33 10.15 -1.51
C ILE A 49 0.21 10.92 -0.82
N ALA A 50 -0.71 11.48 -1.60
CA ALA A 50 -1.86 12.23 -1.09
C ALA A 50 -3.10 11.33 -1.02
N GLY A 51 -4.03 11.61 -0.10
CA GLY A 51 -5.33 10.94 -0.05
C GLY A 51 -5.37 9.64 0.77
N LEU A 52 -4.27 9.27 1.44
CA LEU A 52 -4.31 8.23 2.46
C LEU A 52 -5.01 8.76 3.73
N PRO A 53 -6.01 8.05 4.27
CA PRO A 53 -6.78 8.55 5.41
C PRO A 53 -6.02 8.49 6.74
N ASP A 54 -4.96 7.68 6.84
CA ASP A 54 -4.13 7.52 8.04
C ASP A 54 -2.71 6.97 7.71
N GLN A 55 -1.94 6.56 8.74
CA GLN A 55 -0.65 5.87 8.60
C GLN A 55 -0.81 4.65 7.69
N PHE A 56 -0.25 4.78 6.48
CA PHE A 56 -0.16 3.69 5.53
C PHE A 56 1.13 2.90 5.76
N VAL A 57 0.97 1.59 5.91
CA VAL A 57 2.05 0.62 6.00
C VAL A 57 2.09 -0.14 4.68
N SER A 58 3.08 0.16 3.86
CA SER A 58 3.25 -0.56 2.60
C SER A 58 3.75 -1.98 2.83
N ALA A 59 3.28 -2.89 1.99
CA ALA A 59 3.66 -4.30 2.01
C ALA A 59 4.52 -4.66 0.80
N ASP A 60 4.06 -4.30 -0.41
CA ASP A 60 4.69 -4.76 -1.64
C ASP A 60 4.49 -3.79 -2.82
N MET A 61 5.33 -3.88 -3.84
CA MET A 61 5.34 -3.02 -5.03
C MET A 61 5.67 -3.82 -6.29
N ASN A 62 4.91 -3.60 -7.36
CA ASN A 62 5.14 -4.22 -8.66
C ASN A 62 6.04 -3.36 -9.59
N ARG A 63 6.42 -3.88 -10.76
CA ARG A 63 7.28 -3.17 -11.74
C ARG A 63 6.67 -1.90 -12.33
N ARG A 64 5.35 -1.69 -12.18
CA ARG A 64 4.66 -0.45 -12.58
C ARG A 64 4.71 0.62 -11.49
N ARG A 65 5.36 0.33 -10.36
CA ARG A 65 5.36 1.16 -9.14
C ARG A 65 3.97 1.32 -8.53
N ASP A 66 3.07 0.39 -8.85
CA ASP A 66 1.88 0.23 -8.04
C ASP A 66 2.30 -0.49 -6.77
N PHE A 67 1.83 0.01 -5.63
CA PHE A 67 2.13 -0.61 -4.35
C PHE A 67 0.86 -0.80 -3.54
N VAL A 68 0.90 -1.80 -2.67
CA VAL A 68 -0.21 -2.16 -1.80
C VAL A 68 0.22 -2.09 -0.34
N GLY A 69 -0.76 -1.98 0.53
CA GLY A 69 -0.56 -1.96 1.96
C GLY A 69 -1.84 -1.68 2.70
N SER A 70 -1.72 -1.46 4.00
CA SER A 70 -2.86 -1.26 4.90
C SER A 70 -2.71 0.02 5.69
N THR A 71 -3.83 0.67 6.01
CA THR A 71 -3.83 1.70 7.06
C THR A 71 -3.87 1.06 8.44
N ARG A 72 -3.16 1.64 9.41
CA ARG A 72 -3.27 1.24 10.82
C ARG A 72 -3.99 2.32 11.62
N TYR A 73 -5.28 2.10 11.93
CA TYR A 73 -6.04 2.95 12.84
C TYR A 73 -6.44 2.17 14.09
N GLY A 74 -5.98 2.59 15.28
CA GLY A 74 -6.58 2.18 16.56
C GLY A 74 -6.52 0.70 16.96
N GLY A 75 -5.84 -0.16 16.20
CA GLY A 75 -5.77 -1.63 16.38
C GLY A 75 -5.90 -2.35 15.04
N ASP A 76 -5.71 -3.67 15.02
CA ASP A 76 -5.73 -4.48 13.78
C ASP A 76 -7.13 -4.52 13.12
N ASP A 77 -8.20 -4.39 13.91
CA ASP A 77 -9.59 -4.58 13.46
C ASP A 77 -10.14 -3.47 12.55
N ASN A 78 -9.52 -2.28 12.53
CA ASN A 78 -9.95 -1.15 11.70
C ASN A 78 -8.98 -0.85 10.54
N SER A 79 -8.12 -1.81 10.22
CA SER A 79 -7.26 -1.73 9.05
C SER A 79 -8.06 -1.82 7.75
N ARG A 80 -7.57 -1.15 6.71
CA ARG A 80 -8.17 -1.13 5.37
C ARG A 80 -7.06 -1.31 4.34
N ALA A 81 -7.29 -2.21 3.39
CA ALA A 81 -6.35 -2.50 2.33
C ALA A 81 -6.48 -1.49 1.19
N TYR A 82 -5.34 -0.93 0.75
CA TYR A 82 -5.28 0.03 -0.36
C TYR A 82 -4.29 -0.41 -1.42
N ARG A 83 -4.57 0.00 -2.66
CA ARG A 83 -3.59 0.11 -3.73
C ARG A 83 -3.31 1.58 -4.01
N VAL A 84 -2.05 1.89 -4.26
CA VAL A 84 -1.62 3.20 -4.73
C VAL A 84 -0.91 3.01 -6.07
N SER A 85 -1.28 3.84 -7.05
CA SER A 85 -0.78 3.78 -8.41
C SER A 85 -0.48 5.17 -8.96
N ASN A 86 0.04 5.24 -10.19
CA ASN A 86 0.38 6.48 -10.89
C ASN A 86 1.30 7.36 -10.04
N GLU A 87 2.44 6.78 -9.62
CA GLU A 87 3.47 7.43 -8.81
C GLU A 87 2.94 8.09 -7.52
N GLY A 88 1.88 7.53 -6.92
CA GLY A 88 1.32 8.05 -5.68
C GLY A 88 0.13 8.99 -5.82
N GLN A 89 -0.32 9.23 -7.06
CA GLN A 89 -1.42 10.15 -7.33
C GLN A 89 -2.81 9.51 -7.20
N VAL A 90 -2.90 8.18 -7.34
CA VAL A 90 -4.17 7.45 -7.27
C VAL A 90 -4.13 6.51 -6.08
N VAL A 91 -4.94 6.80 -5.06
CA VAL A 91 -5.15 5.93 -3.90
C VAL A 91 -6.52 5.29 -4.04
N GLU A 92 -6.56 3.96 -4.02
CA GLU A 92 -7.73 3.14 -4.25
C GLU A 92 -7.95 2.23 -3.04
N ASP A 93 -9.08 2.39 -2.35
CA ASP A 93 -9.52 1.45 -1.32
C ASP A 93 -9.98 0.16 -2.00
N LEU A 94 -9.33 -0.97 -1.71
CA LEU A 94 -9.61 -2.24 -2.37
C LEU A 94 -11.03 -2.74 -2.08
N ASN A 95 -11.65 -2.27 -0.99
CA ASN A 95 -13.04 -2.59 -0.66
C ASN A 95 -14.04 -1.93 -1.63
N THR A 96 -13.62 -0.92 -2.40
CA THR A 96 -14.47 -0.32 -3.46
C THR A 96 -14.51 -1.18 -4.73
N LEU A 97 -13.60 -2.17 -4.83
CA LEU A 97 -13.48 -3.07 -5.98
C LEU A 97 -14.28 -4.37 -5.81
N ILE A 98 -14.79 -4.64 -4.61
CA ILE A 98 -15.63 -5.80 -4.32
C ILE A 98 -17.12 -5.40 -4.26
N PRO A 99 -18.06 -6.32 -4.51
CA PRO A 99 -19.48 -6.02 -4.35
C PRO A 99 -19.80 -5.54 -2.94
N ALA A 100 -20.57 -4.45 -2.82
CA ALA A 100 -20.90 -3.83 -1.53
C ALA A 100 -21.66 -4.78 -0.56
N ASN A 101 -22.32 -5.80 -1.09
CA ASN A 101 -23.05 -6.83 -0.35
C ASN A 101 -22.32 -8.18 -0.30
N SER A 102 -21.01 -8.21 -0.55
CA SER A 102 -20.20 -9.44 -0.54
C SER A 102 -20.00 -10.03 0.86
N GLY A 103 -20.26 -9.26 1.91
CA GLY A 103 -19.93 -9.63 3.30
C GLY A 103 -18.45 -9.49 3.64
N TRP A 104 -17.59 -9.22 2.65
CA TRP A 104 -16.15 -9.09 2.85
C TRP A 104 -15.73 -7.67 3.22
N VAL A 105 -14.76 -7.59 4.13
CA VAL A 105 -13.97 -6.40 4.37
C VAL A 105 -12.49 -6.77 4.28
N LEU A 106 -11.79 -6.16 3.32
CA LEU A 106 -10.36 -6.36 3.09
C LEU A 106 -9.56 -5.44 4.01
N GLN A 107 -8.82 -6.06 4.93
CA GLN A 107 -8.12 -5.40 6.02
C GLN A 107 -6.64 -5.16 5.67
N ASP A 108 -5.94 -6.24 5.30
CA ASP A 108 -4.53 -6.16 4.94
C ASP A 108 -4.25 -6.58 3.51
N ALA A 109 -3.41 -5.82 2.82
CA ALA A 109 -2.77 -6.27 1.59
C ALA A 109 -1.31 -6.63 1.87
N TYR A 110 -0.90 -7.80 1.40
CA TYR A 110 0.45 -8.35 1.65
C TYR A 110 1.32 -8.43 0.41
N GLY A 111 0.73 -8.49 -0.78
CA GLY A 111 1.50 -8.72 -2.01
C GLY A 111 0.77 -8.20 -3.24
N ILE A 112 1.54 -7.74 -4.22
CA ILE A 112 1.04 -7.38 -5.55
C ILE A 112 2.00 -7.89 -6.62
N ASN A 113 1.49 -8.62 -7.60
CA ASN A 113 2.32 -9.03 -8.74
C ASN A 113 2.25 -8.03 -9.90
N ASP A 114 3.09 -8.25 -10.92
CA ASP A 114 3.13 -7.40 -12.12
C ASP A 114 1.88 -7.43 -12.97
N ALA A 115 1.04 -8.44 -12.84
CA ALA A 115 -0.27 -8.47 -13.48
C ALA A 115 -1.32 -7.66 -12.69
N GLY A 116 -1.01 -7.25 -11.45
CA GLY A 116 -1.88 -6.47 -10.57
C GLY A 116 -2.74 -7.32 -9.63
N TYR A 117 -2.47 -8.63 -9.52
CA TYR A 117 -3.14 -9.49 -8.55
C TYR A 117 -2.66 -9.13 -7.16
N ILE A 118 -3.59 -9.03 -6.22
CA ILE A 118 -3.30 -8.63 -4.85
C ILE A 118 -3.72 -9.72 -3.89
N THR A 119 -2.84 -10.08 -2.95
CA THR A 119 -3.14 -11.04 -1.88
C THR A 119 -3.20 -10.32 -0.54
N GLY A 120 -4.00 -10.85 0.39
CA GLY A 120 -4.14 -10.25 1.70
C GLY A 120 -5.09 -11.01 2.62
N THR A 121 -5.46 -10.39 3.74
CA THR A 121 -6.46 -10.88 4.68
C THR A 121 -7.63 -9.92 4.81
N GLY A 122 -8.76 -10.49 5.18
CA GLY A 122 -9.95 -9.77 5.56
C GLY A 122 -10.83 -10.62 6.44
N TYR A 123 -12.01 -10.11 6.75
CA TYR A 123 -13.07 -10.88 7.36
C TYR A 123 -14.30 -10.92 6.46
N PHE A 124 -15.06 -11.99 6.60
CA PHE A 124 -16.35 -12.19 5.98
C PHE A 124 -17.42 -12.25 7.07
N THR A 125 -18.46 -11.45 6.94
CA THR A 125 -19.64 -11.50 7.80
C THR A 125 -20.81 -12.12 7.03
N ASP A 126 -21.31 -13.24 7.53
CA ASP A 126 -22.45 -13.92 6.93
C ASP A 126 -23.80 -13.25 7.25
N ALA A 127 -24.89 -13.77 6.70
CA ALA A 127 -26.23 -13.22 6.93
C ALA A 127 -26.72 -13.37 8.39
N ALA A 128 -26.11 -14.24 9.18
CA ALA A 128 -26.39 -14.40 10.61
C ALA A 128 -25.53 -13.47 11.49
N GLY A 129 -24.59 -12.72 10.90
CA GLY A 129 -23.67 -11.84 11.61
C GLY A 129 -22.43 -12.55 12.16
N VAL A 130 -22.15 -13.77 11.71
CA VAL A 130 -20.94 -14.51 12.10
C VAL A 130 -19.77 -14.00 11.26
N GLU A 131 -18.68 -13.62 11.95
CA GLU A 131 -17.45 -13.14 11.34
C GLU A 131 -16.41 -14.26 11.23
N GLU A 132 -15.84 -14.43 10.04
CA GLU A 132 -14.76 -15.36 9.75
C GLU A 132 -13.59 -14.65 9.07
N HIS A 133 -12.38 -14.79 9.61
CA HIS A 133 -11.17 -14.28 8.96
C HIS A 133 -10.71 -15.21 7.85
N GLY A 134 -10.27 -14.64 6.74
CA GLY A 134 -9.78 -15.40 5.59
C GLY A 134 -8.80 -14.65 4.73
N LEU A 135 -8.17 -15.41 3.84
CA LEU A 135 -7.27 -14.89 2.81
C LEU A 135 -8.09 -14.48 1.57
N PHE A 136 -7.67 -13.41 0.91
CA PHE A 136 -8.23 -13.02 -0.38
C PHE A 136 -7.18 -13.02 -1.49
N LEU A 137 -7.66 -13.25 -2.71
CA LEU A 137 -6.99 -12.91 -3.96
C LEU A 137 -7.89 -11.94 -4.72
N LEU A 138 -7.47 -10.68 -4.81
CA LEU A 138 -8.14 -9.69 -5.63
C LEU A 138 -7.55 -9.74 -7.04
N VAL A 139 -8.42 -9.92 -8.02
CA VAL A 139 -8.06 -10.03 -9.43
C VAL A 139 -8.27 -8.66 -10.10
N PRO A 140 -7.32 -8.19 -10.94
CA PRO A 140 -7.51 -6.96 -11.70
C PRO A 140 -8.79 -7.02 -12.52
N THR A 141 -9.67 -6.03 -12.38
CA THR A 141 -10.72 -5.78 -13.35
C THR A 141 -10.09 -5.05 -14.53
N ALA A 142 -10.14 -5.64 -15.73
CA ALA A 142 -9.72 -4.92 -16.93
C ALA A 142 -10.64 -3.71 -17.11
N TYR A 143 -10.06 -2.50 -17.12
CA TYR A 143 -10.74 -1.28 -17.54
C TYR A 143 -10.64 -1.12 -19.06
#